data_AF-A0A496US57-F1
#
_entry.id   AF-A0A496US57-F1
#
_cell.length_a   1.000
_cell.length_b   1.000
_cell.length_c   1.000
_cell.angle_alpha   90.00
_cell.angle_beta   90.00
_cell.angle_gamma   90.00
#
_symmetry.space_group_name_H-M   'P 1'
#
loop_
_entity.id
_entity.type
_entity.pdbx_description
1 polymer ?
#
loop_
_entity_poly.entity_id
_entity_poly.type
_entity_poly.pdbx_seq_one_letter_code
_entity_poly.pdbx_strand_id
1 'polypeptide(L)'
;AQIKEPVFALVFALVEADSLGTWTRAEVESFAESWGRTSDFPLDHLVAIRREVAAPQHQVERRGYVCNRTITIEMDSTRLDMPMPYSILGYHPGALSFGSPLVLREWRLGEVELQVRGDDGSYRQTVTGLTIFQVVSGWAILDVDGWLDKLLGRNLDDASTLAFSTCRADGRIMGVGTNVGRTGRSIYGELDFRRGTVINHGRPLARAVSAAARPFSLPDSGDRLETWQDYGDTDH
;
A
#
# COMPACT_ATOMS: atom_id res chain seq x y z
N ALA A 1 0.50 -0.42 -20.71
CA ALA A 1 0.28 -0.94 -19.34
C ALA A 1 -0.49 0.08 -18.49
N GLN A 2 -1.48 -0.36 -17.69
CA GLN A 2 -2.16 0.51 -16.69
C GLN A 2 -1.29 0.74 -15.45
N ILE A 3 -0.25 -0.07 -15.24
CA ILE A 3 0.63 -0.06 -14.07
C ILE A 3 2.07 0.04 -14.55
N LYS A 4 2.80 1.07 -14.08
CA LYS A 4 4.19 1.33 -14.43
C LYS A 4 5.13 0.33 -13.78
N GLU A 5 4.95 0.07 -12.49
CA GLU A 5 5.83 -0.74 -11.66
C GLU A 5 5.50 -2.24 -11.82
N PRO A 6 6.42 -3.06 -12.39
CA PRO A 6 6.24 -4.49 -12.56
C PRO A 6 5.84 -5.27 -11.30
N VAL A 7 6.41 -4.97 -10.14
CA VAL A 7 6.09 -5.71 -8.89
C VAL A 7 4.61 -5.53 -8.52
N PHE A 8 4.08 -4.31 -8.65
CA PHE A 8 2.65 -4.07 -8.44
C PHE A 8 1.78 -4.72 -9.50
N ALA A 9 2.22 -4.71 -10.76
CA ALA A 9 1.51 -5.40 -11.83
C ALA A 9 1.42 -6.91 -11.57
N LEU A 10 2.51 -7.53 -11.09
CA LEU A 10 2.54 -8.93 -10.69
C LEU A 10 1.53 -9.18 -9.57
N VAL A 11 1.65 -8.48 -8.44
CA VAL A 11 0.76 -8.69 -7.27
C VAL A 11 -0.71 -8.56 -7.66
N PHE A 12 -1.08 -7.59 -8.49
CA PHE A 12 -2.48 -7.44 -8.91
C PHE A 12 -2.93 -8.55 -9.86
N ALA A 13 -2.06 -9.01 -10.76
CA ALA A 13 -2.36 -10.16 -11.60
C ALA A 13 -2.58 -11.43 -10.76
N LEU A 14 -1.80 -11.63 -9.69
CA LEU A 14 -1.96 -12.74 -8.76
C LEU A 14 -3.29 -12.67 -8.01
N VAL A 15 -3.66 -11.49 -7.53
CA VAL A 15 -4.94 -11.29 -6.82
C VAL A 15 -6.14 -11.44 -7.76
N GLU A 16 -6.05 -10.90 -8.98
CA GLU A 16 -7.10 -10.99 -10.00
C GLU A 16 -7.34 -12.45 -10.42
N ALA A 17 -6.27 -13.22 -10.62
CA ALA A 17 -6.34 -14.65 -10.96
C ALA A 17 -6.61 -15.56 -9.75
N ASP A 18 -6.66 -15.01 -8.53
CA ASP A 18 -6.61 -15.75 -7.26
C ASP A 18 -5.48 -16.79 -7.17
N SER A 19 -4.34 -16.51 -7.79
CA SER A 19 -3.17 -17.37 -7.79
C SER A 19 -2.55 -17.46 -6.39
N LEU A 20 -2.25 -18.66 -5.94
CA LEU A 20 -1.53 -18.95 -4.70
C LEU A 20 -0.17 -19.54 -5.02
N GLY A 21 0.83 -19.27 -4.18
CA GLY A 21 2.16 -19.79 -4.38
C GLY A 21 3.26 -18.90 -3.81
N THR A 22 4.48 -19.17 -4.28
CA THR A 22 5.69 -18.43 -3.96
C THR A 22 6.34 -18.02 -5.26
N TRP A 23 6.72 -16.75 -5.36
CA TRP A 23 7.44 -16.16 -6.49
C TRP A 23 8.79 -15.69 -6.00
N THR A 24 9.84 -16.33 -6.48
CA THR A 24 11.24 -15.99 -6.24
C THR A 24 11.64 -14.75 -7.02
N ARG A 25 12.76 -14.14 -6.65
CA ARG A 25 13.39 -13.06 -7.42
C ARG A 25 13.40 -13.30 -8.93
N ALA A 26 13.89 -14.46 -9.37
CA ALA A 26 14.04 -14.78 -10.79
C ALA A 26 12.69 -14.81 -11.54
N GLU A 27 11.62 -15.26 -10.87
CA GLU A 27 10.27 -15.26 -11.45
C GLU A 27 9.70 -13.85 -11.53
N VAL A 28 9.98 -13.00 -10.54
CA VAL A 28 9.57 -11.58 -10.57
C VAL A 28 10.35 -10.80 -11.64
N GLU A 29 11.65 -11.05 -11.80
CA GLU A 29 12.48 -10.48 -12.87
C GLU A 29 11.96 -10.90 -14.25
N SER A 30 11.68 -12.20 -14.45
CA SER A 30 11.09 -12.73 -15.69
C SER A 30 9.72 -12.09 -15.99
N PHE A 31 8.88 -11.89 -14.97
CA PHE A 31 7.64 -11.16 -15.14
C PHE A 31 7.88 -9.71 -15.59
N ALA A 32 8.82 -8.99 -14.95
CA ALA A 32 9.15 -7.61 -15.30
C ALA A 32 9.68 -7.46 -16.74
N GLU A 33 10.52 -8.39 -17.17
CA GLU A 33 10.98 -8.49 -18.57
C GLU A 33 9.81 -8.68 -19.53
N SER A 34 8.89 -9.61 -19.23
CA SER A 34 7.68 -9.84 -20.04
C SER A 34 6.73 -8.63 -20.06
N TRP A 35 6.72 -7.86 -18.98
CA TRP A 35 5.97 -6.60 -18.86
C TRP A 35 6.61 -5.46 -19.67
N GLY A 36 7.85 -5.65 -20.12
CA GLY A 36 8.60 -4.70 -20.93
C GLY A 36 9.09 -3.49 -20.15
N ARG A 37 9.33 -3.63 -18.84
CA ARG A 37 9.80 -2.54 -17.96
C ARG A 37 10.77 -3.05 -16.91
N THR A 38 11.79 -2.26 -16.64
CA THR A 38 12.62 -2.42 -15.44
C THR A 38 11.82 -2.05 -14.19
N SER A 39 12.01 -2.80 -13.13
CA SER A 39 11.44 -2.53 -11.81
C SER A 39 12.18 -1.38 -11.12
N ASP A 40 11.43 -0.41 -10.59
CA ASP A 40 11.97 0.60 -9.67
C ASP A 40 12.12 -0.01 -8.25
N PHE A 41 11.48 -1.15 -7.98
CA PHE A 41 11.66 -1.94 -6.76
C PHE A 41 12.98 -2.75 -6.80
N PRO A 42 13.74 -2.81 -5.70
CA PRO A 42 15.05 -3.46 -5.61
C PRO A 42 14.92 -4.98 -5.57
N LEU A 43 14.74 -5.59 -6.74
CA LEU A 43 14.59 -7.03 -6.87
C LEU A 43 15.83 -7.81 -6.43
N ASP A 44 16.98 -7.15 -6.35
CA ASP A 44 18.22 -7.75 -5.87
C ASP A 44 18.17 -8.17 -4.41
N HIS A 45 17.41 -7.45 -3.60
CA HIS A 45 17.14 -7.74 -2.20
C HIS A 45 15.93 -8.66 -1.98
N LEU A 46 15.14 -8.93 -3.03
CA LEU A 46 13.95 -9.76 -2.91
C LEU A 46 14.35 -11.23 -2.73
N VAL A 47 13.89 -11.86 -1.65
CA VAL A 47 13.98 -13.31 -1.48
C VAL A 47 12.77 -13.96 -2.14
N ALA A 48 11.56 -13.57 -1.71
CA ALA A 48 10.32 -14.11 -2.25
C ALA A 48 9.09 -13.24 -1.95
N ILE A 49 8.10 -13.35 -2.83
CA ILE A 49 6.71 -12.97 -2.55
C ILE A 49 5.91 -14.26 -2.38
N ARG A 50 5.18 -14.42 -1.27
CA ARG A 50 4.29 -15.57 -1.04
C ARG A 50 2.86 -15.10 -0.91
N ARG A 51 1.91 -15.81 -1.53
CA ARG A 51 0.47 -15.59 -1.34
C ARG A 51 -0.19 -16.90 -0.98
N GLU A 52 -0.80 -16.96 0.20
CA GLU A 52 -1.24 -18.20 0.82
C GLU A 52 -2.65 -18.07 1.40
N VAL A 53 -3.31 -19.21 1.61
CA VAL A 53 -4.52 -19.27 2.42
C VAL A 53 -4.12 -19.16 3.88
N ALA A 54 -4.71 -18.22 4.61
CA ALA A 54 -4.50 -18.11 6.04
C ALA A 54 -5.02 -19.38 6.74
N ALA A 55 -4.20 -19.94 7.63
CA ALA A 55 -4.61 -21.07 8.47
C ALA A 55 -5.90 -20.71 9.25
N PRO A 56 -6.81 -21.67 9.52
CA PRO A 56 -8.13 -21.36 10.10
C PRO A 56 -8.09 -20.48 11.36
N GLN A 57 -7.11 -20.70 12.24
CA GLN A 57 -6.93 -19.94 13.47
C GLN A 57 -6.37 -18.52 13.27
N HIS A 58 -5.92 -18.19 12.05
CA HIS A 58 -5.46 -16.86 11.65
C HIS A 58 -6.46 -16.15 10.73
N GLN A 59 -7.59 -16.79 10.39
CA GLN A 59 -8.67 -16.15 9.65
C GLN A 59 -9.38 -15.17 10.57
N VAL A 60 -9.64 -13.97 10.04
CA VAL A 60 -10.29 -12.90 10.80
C VAL A 60 -11.52 -12.45 10.06
N GLU A 61 -12.62 -12.24 10.78
CA GLU A 61 -13.81 -11.62 10.24
C GLU A 61 -13.90 -10.16 10.69
N ARG A 62 -14.15 -9.25 9.76
CA ARG A 62 -14.44 -7.84 10.05
C ARG A 62 -15.59 -7.38 9.18
N ARG A 63 -16.64 -6.84 9.81
CA ARG A 63 -17.82 -6.28 9.12
C ARG A 63 -18.46 -7.26 8.11
N GLY A 64 -18.51 -8.56 8.44
CA GLY A 64 -19.07 -9.60 7.57
C GLY A 64 -18.16 -10.04 6.42
N TYR A 65 -16.94 -9.53 6.32
CA TYR A 65 -15.92 -10.01 5.39
C TYR A 65 -14.96 -10.94 6.12
N VAL A 66 -14.58 -12.04 5.47
CA VAL A 66 -13.57 -12.98 5.97
C VAL A 66 -12.25 -12.71 5.26
N CYS A 67 -11.20 -12.43 6.04
CA CYS A 67 -9.83 -12.40 5.55
C CYS A 67 -9.21 -13.79 5.70
N ASN A 68 -9.00 -14.46 4.58
CA ASN A 68 -8.40 -15.80 4.51
C ASN A 68 -7.19 -15.86 3.56
N ARG A 69 -6.60 -14.71 3.25
CA ARG A 69 -5.43 -14.58 2.36
C ARG A 69 -4.38 -13.75 3.05
N THR A 70 -3.13 -14.20 2.93
CA THR A 70 -1.95 -13.50 3.41
C THR A 70 -0.97 -13.36 2.25
N ILE A 71 -0.35 -12.20 2.15
CA ILE A 71 0.80 -11.96 1.27
C ILE A 71 2.00 -11.67 2.14
N THR A 72 3.11 -12.37 1.92
CA THR A 72 4.37 -12.15 2.63
C THR A 72 5.43 -11.73 1.62
N ILE A 73 6.08 -10.59 1.86
CA ILE A 73 7.20 -10.11 1.07
C ILE A 73 8.44 -10.25 1.95
N GLU A 74 9.36 -11.10 1.52
CA GLU A 74 10.60 -11.40 2.23
C GLU A 74 11.78 -10.81 1.47
N MET A 75 12.58 -10.01 2.16
CA MET A 75 13.84 -9.43 1.70
C MET A 75 15.03 -10.08 2.41
N ASP A 76 16.22 -9.98 1.82
CA ASP A 76 17.46 -10.57 2.32
C ASP A 76 18.05 -9.87 3.56
N SER A 77 17.53 -8.68 3.89
CA SER A 77 17.82 -7.93 5.10
C SER A 77 16.54 -7.73 5.93
N THR A 78 16.70 -7.61 7.26
CA THR A 78 15.58 -7.31 8.18
C THR A 78 15.03 -5.88 7.99
N ARG A 79 15.86 -4.99 7.44
CA ARG A 79 15.52 -3.62 7.08
C ARG A 79 16.09 -3.31 5.71
N LEU A 80 15.28 -2.72 4.84
CA LEU A 80 15.72 -2.20 3.56
C LEU A 80 15.32 -0.73 3.43
N ASP A 81 16.28 0.12 3.17
CA ASP A 81 16.07 1.54 2.86
C ASP A 81 16.34 1.75 1.36
N MET A 82 15.42 2.39 0.65
CA MET A 82 15.57 2.66 -0.78
C MET A 82 15.07 4.06 -1.14
N PRO A 83 15.55 4.67 -2.24
CA PRO A 83 14.98 5.90 -2.75
C PRO A 83 13.48 5.72 -3.05
N MET A 84 12.70 6.79 -2.85
CA MET A 84 11.27 6.77 -3.14
C MET A 84 10.99 6.38 -4.62
N PRO A 85 10.32 5.25 -4.90
CA PRO A 85 10.11 4.80 -6.28
C PRO A 85 9.05 5.64 -7.02
N TYR A 86 8.27 6.43 -6.29
CA TYR A 86 7.22 7.30 -6.82
C TYR A 86 7.59 8.77 -6.68
N SER A 87 7.27 9.56 -7.70
CA SER A 87 7.37 11.01 -7.53
C SER A 87 6.15 11.53 -6.77
N ILE A 88 6.40 12.34 -5.74
CA ILE A 88 5.39 13.15 -5.05
C ILE A 88 5.59 14.58 -5.56
N LEU A 89 4.54 15.18 -6.14
CA LEU A 89 4.58 16.54 -6.70
C LEU A 89 5.69 16.76 -7.76
N GLY A 90 6.08 15.70 -8.48
CA GLY A 90 7.12 15.77 -9.52
C GLY A 90 8.56 15.69 -9.01
N TYR A 91 8.76 15.42 -7.71
CA TYR A 91 10.06 15.15 -7.10
C TYR A 91 10.07 13.77 -6.43
N HIS A 92 11.24 13.17 -6.19
CA HIS A 92 11.39 11.91 -5.45
C HIS A 92 11.88 12.22 -4.03
N PRO A 93 10.97 12.51 -3.07
CA PRO A 93 11.42 12.89 -1.74
C PRO A 93 11.76 11.69 -0.87
N GLY A 94 12.96 11.76 -0.30
CA GLY A 94 13.41 10.90 0.77
C GLY A 94 13.48 9.42 0.44
N ALA A 95 13.20 8.61 1.44
CA ALA A 95 13.40 7.17 1.43
C ALA A 95 12.10 6.43 1.73
N LEU A 96 11.99 5.25 1.12
CA LEU A 96 11.02 4.24 1.50
C LEU A 96 11.78 3.15 2.25
N SER A 97 11.33 2.87 3.46
CA SER A 97 11.99 1.90 4.34
C SER A 97 11.03 0.76 4.65
N PHE A 98 11.51 -0.47 4.63
CA PHE A 98 10.73 -1.68 4.86
C PHE A 98 11.32 -2.55 5.97
N GLY A 99 10.46 -3.08 6.84
CA GLY A 99 10.77 -4.21 7.71
C GLY A 99 10.46 -5.53 7.01
N SER A 100 11.41 -6.46 7.05
CA SER A 100 11.28 -7.81 6.47
C SER A 100 11.16 -8.88 7.57
N PRO A 101 10.21 -9.83 7.45
CA PRO A 101 9.21 -9.91 6.39
C PRO A 101 8.11 -8.84 6.55
N LEU A 102 7.61 -8.33 5.43
CA LEU A 102 6.39 -7.54 5.39
C LEU A 102 5.21 -8.49 5.15
N VAL A 103 4.31 -8.59 6.11
CA VAL A 103 3.14 -9.48 6.06
C VAL A 103 1.87 -8.65 5.91
N LEU A 104 1.09 -8.97 4.89
CA LEU A 104 -0.14 -8.29 4.52
C LEU A 104 -1.33 -9.26 4.61
N ARG A 105 -2.41 -8.83 5.25
CA ARG A 105 -3.73 -9.47 5.12
C ARG A 105 -4.48 -8.90 3.92
N GLU A 106 -5.04 -9.76 3.09
CA GLU A 106 -5.79 -9.35 1.89
C GLU A 106 -7.30 -9.44 2.14
N TRP A 107 -7.95 -8.29 2.28
CA TRP A 107 -9.40 -8.15 2.38
C TRP A 107 -10.00 -7.86 1.01
N ARG A 108 -10.77 -8.80 0.46
CA ARG A 108 -11.46 -8.64 -0.83
C ARG A 108 -12.90 -8.20 -0.60
N LEU A 109 -13.18 -6.91 -0.77
CA LEU A 109 -14.52 -6.34 -0.59
C LEU A 109 -15.35 -6.41 -1.88
N GLY A 110 -14.70 -6.52 -3.05
CA GLY A 110 -15.40 -6.65 -4.33
C GLY A 110 -16.00 -5.33 -4.79
N GLU A 111 -17.29 -5.32 -5.10
CA GLU A 111 -18.02 -4.12 -5.52
C GLU A 111 -18.56 -3.35 -4.31
N VAL A 112 -18.27 -2.05 -4.25
CA VAL A 112 -18.70 -1.19 -3.14
C VAL A 112 -19.20 0.14 -3.69
N GLU A 113 -20.41 0.54 -3.27
CA GLU A 113 -20.93 1.90 -3.49
C GLU A 113 -20.39 2.85 -2.42
N LEU A 114 -19.71 3.91 -2.84
CA LEU A 114 -19.08 4.88 -1.95
C LEU A 114 -19.80 6.23 -2.02
N GLN A 115 -20.00 6.87 -0.86
CA GLN A 115 -20.40 8.26 -0.79
C GLN A 115 -19.16 9.15 -0.94
N VAL A 116 -19.05 9.82 -2.08
CA VAL A 116 -17.95 10.74 -2.39
C VAL A 116 -18.38 12.17 -2.10
N ARG A 117 -17.51 12.95 -1.46
CA ARG A 117 -17.71 14.38 -1.20
C ARG A 117 -16.67 15.17 -1.98
N GLY A 118 -17.10 15.84 -3.04
CA GLY A 118 -16.31 16.77 -3.84
C GLY A 118 -16.65 18.22 -3.51
N ASP A 119 -16.13 19.13 -4.34
CA ASP A 119 -16.33 20.58 -4.17
C ASP A 119 -17.78 20.99 -4.46
N ASP A 120 -18.40 20.37 -5.47
CA ASP A 120 -19.79 20.65 -5.91
C ASP A 120 -20.86 19.88 -5.11
N GLY A 121 -20.48 19.22 -4.00
CA GLY A 121 -21.39 18.47 -3.14
C GLY A 121 -21.04 16.99 -3.01
N SER A 122 -22.04 16.16 -2.73
CA SER A 122 -21.85 14.73 -2.47
C SER A 122 -22.58 13.88 -3.51
N TYR A 123 -21.90 12.86 -4.04
CA TYR A 123 -22.43 11.92 -5.02
C TYR A 123 -22.06 10.49 -4.64
N ARG A 124 -22.75 9.51 -5.23
CA ARG A 124 -22.41 8.09 -5.06
C ARG A 124 -21.59 7.62 -6.24
N GLN A 125 -20.55 6.84 -5.96
CA GLN A 125 -19.72 6.23 -6.99
C GLN A 125 -19.44 4.77 -6.62
N THR A 126 -19.73 3.87 -7.53
CA THR A 126 -19.39 2.46 -7.39
C THR A 126 -17.94 2.23 -7.80
N VAL A 127 -17.20 1.52 -6.97
CA VAL A 127 -15.88 0.97 -7.30
C VAL A 127 -15.98 -0.55 -7.35
N THR A 128 -15.21 -1.17 -8.23
CA THR A 128 -15.17 -2.63 -8.38
C THR A 128 -13.82 -3.20 -7.98
N GLY A 129 -13.81 -4.43 -7.47
CA GLY A 129 -12.57 -5.12 -7.10
C GLY A 129 -11.81 -4.43 -5.96
N LEU A 130 -12.52 -3.78 -5.04
CA LEU A 130 -11.89 -3.16 -3.87
C LEU A 130 -11.18 -4.23 -3.03
N THR A 131 -9.86 -4.13 -2.97
CA THR A 131 -9.00 -5.02 -2.20
C THR A 131 -8.12 -4.19 -1.28
N ILE A 132 -8.06 -4.56 0.00
CA ILE A 132 -7.29 -3.87 1.03
C ILE A 132 -6.19 -4.82 1.52
N PHE A 133 -4.95 -4.39 1.39
CA PHE A 133 -3.76 -5.06 1.90
C PHE A 133 -3.37 -4.41 3.22
N GLN A 134 -3.78 -5.00 4.33
CA GLN A 134 -3.49 -4.52 5.68
C GLN A 134 -2.12 -5.00 6.12
N VAL A 135 -1.24 -4.11 6.58
CA VAL A 135 0.02 -4.50 7.21
C VAL A 135 -0.27 -5.10 8.59
N VAL A 136 0.21 -6.32 8.83
CA VAL A 136 0.02 -7.04 10.12
C VAL A 136 1.32 -7.48 10.77
N SER A 137 2.43 -7.48 10.03
CA SER A 137 3.77 -7.69 10.57
C SER A 137 4.79 -7.05 9.62
N GLY A 138 5.94 -6.65 10.16
CA GLY A 138 6.85 -5.74 9.48
C GLY A 138 6.27 -4.34 9.36
N TRP A 139 6.90 -3.51 8.54
CA TRP A 139 6.50 -2.11 8.39
C TRP A 139 6.92 -1.55 7.03
N ALA A 140 6.25 -0.49 6.59
CA ALA A 140 6.63 0.27 5.41
C ALA A 140 6.49 1.76 5.74
N ILE A 141 7.61 2.46 5.84
CA ILE A 141 7.69 3.86 6.26
C ILE A 141 8.14 4.72 5.10
N LEU A 142 7.38 5.79 4.87
CA LEU A 142 7.71 6.88 3.99
C LEU A 142 8.45 7.94 4.82
N ASP A 143 9.75 8.08 4.61
CA ASP A 143 10.58 9.14 5.20
C ASP A 143 10.70 10.27 4.19
N VAL A 144 10.17 11.45 4.52
CA VAL A 144 10.14 12.59 3.61
C VAL A 144 11.22 13.58 4.00
N ASP A 145 12.15 13.86 3.07
CA ASP A 145 13.26 14.78 3.30
C ASP A 145 12.83 16.12 3.96
N GLY A 146 13.45 16.45 5.09
CA GLY A 146 13.06 17.60 5.92
C GLY A 146 13.18 18.99 5.27
N TRP A 147 13.87 19.14 4.12
CA TRP A 147 13.85 20.39 3.37
C TRP A 147 12.53 20.57 2.58
N LEU A 148 11.96 19.47 2.08
CA LEU A 148 10.66 19.48 1.41
C LEU A 148 9.54 19.76 2.43
N ASP A 149 9.67 19.20 3.63
CA ASP A 149 8.74 19.47 4.73
C ASP A 149 8.73 20.96 5.14
N LYS A 150 9.90 21.60 5.15
CA LYS A 150 10.03 23.07 5.37
C LYS A 150 9.36 23.89 4.27
N LEU A 151 9.44 23.47 3.01
CA LEU A 151 8.84 24.18 1.88
C LEU A 151 7.32 24.00 1.80
N LEU A 152 6.81 22.83 2.17
CA LEU A 152 5.38 22.50 2.11
C LEU A 152 4.65 22.75 3.42
N GLY A 153 5.34 23.38 4.39
CA GLY A 153 4.74 23.95 5.58
C GLY A 153 4.31 22.92 6.62
N ARG A 154 5.14 21.90 6.90
CA ARG A 154 4.82 20.80 7.84
C ARG A 154 3.63 19.92 7.42
N ASN A 155 3.31 19.92 6.13
CA ASN A 155 2.18 19.15 5.62
C ASN A 155 2.59 17.75 5.13
N LEU A 156 3.88 17.50 4.92
CA LEU A 156 4.43 16.20 4.55
C LEU A 156 5.17 15.62 5.76
N ASP A 157 4.40 14.99 6.64
CA ASP A 157 4.96 14.22 7.75
C ASP A 157 5.46 12.87 7.23
N ASP A 158 6.50 12.33 7.89
CA ASP A 158 6.82 10.91 7.80
C ASP A 158 5.58 10.07 8.09
N ALA A 159 5.40 9.01 7.32
CA ALA A 159 4.17 8.24 7.35
C ALA A 159 4.45 6.74 7.40
N SER A 160 3.91 6.07 8.41
CA SER A 160 3.86 4.62 8.48
C SER A 160 2.64 4.10 7.74
N THR A 161 2.84 3.12 6.86
CA THR A 161 1.76 2.51 6.09
C THR A 161 1.00 1.49 6.93
N LEU A 162 -0.29 1.72 7.12
CA LEU A 162 -1.19 0.76 7.78
C LEU A 162 -1.84 -0.19 6.79
N ALA A 163 -2.20 0.33 5.62
CA ALA A 163 -2.75 -0.47 4.55
C ALA A 163 -2.59 0.18 3.18
N PHE A 164 -2.62 -0.64 2.15
CA PHE A 164 -2.74 -0.22 0.78
C PHE A 164 -4.04 -0.75 0.18
N SER A 165 -4.81 0.09 -0.52
CA SER A 165 -6.07 -0.32 -1.15
C SER A 165 -5.99 -0.16 -2.66
N THR A 166 -6.61 -1.09 -3.38
CA THR A 166 -6.74 -1.03 -4.84
C THR A 166 -8.19 -1.22 -5.23
N CYS A 167 -8.63 -0.54 -6.29
CA CYS A 167 -9.94 -0.76 -6.89
C CYS A 167 -9.93 -0.27 -8.34
N ARG A 168 -11.01 -0.55 -9.07
CA ARG A 168 -11.29 0.06 -10.36
C ARG A 168 -12.44 1.05 -10.25
N ALA A 169 -12.26 2.21 -10.86
CA ALA A 169 -13.27 3.25 -11.02
C ALA A 169 -13.13 3.84 -12.43
N ASP A 170 -14.23 4.01 -13.14
CA ASP A 170 -14.27 4.57 -14.50
C ASP A 170 -13.28 3.90 -15.47
N GLY A 171 -13.17 2.57 -15.39
CA GLY A 171 -12.27 1.75 -16.21
C GLY A 171 -10.78 1.88 -15.86
N ARG A 172 -10.41 2.57 -14.78
CA ARG A 172 -9.03 2.79 -14.34
C ARG A 172 -8.77 2.12 -13.02
N ILE A 173 -7.58 1.54 -12.88
CA ILE A 173 -7.09 1.10 -11.57
C ILE A 173 -6.63 2.30 -10.75
N MET A 174 -6.99 2.31 -9.47
CA MET A 174 -6.62 3.35 -8.50
C MET A 174 -6.00 2.68 -7.28
N GLY A 175 -4.89 3.24 -6.79
CA GLY A 175 -4.27 2.84 -5.54
C GLY A 175 -4.50 3.91 -4.46
N VAL A 176 -4.67 3.50 -3.22
CA VAL A 176 -4.79 4.42 -2.07
C VAL A 176 -3.96 3.88 -0.91
N GLY A 177 -2.96 4.65 -0.49
CA GLY A 177 -2.25 4.41 0.77
C GLY A 177 -3.06 4.94 1.94
N THR A 178 -3.19 4.14 3.00
CA THR A 178 -3.73 4.55 4.30
C THR A 178 -2.61 4.48 5.32
N ASN A 179 -2.18 5.64 5.79
CA ASN A 179 -0.98 5.80 6.59
C ASN A 179 -1.29 6.52 7.90
N VAL A 180 -0.33 6.51 8.81
CA VAL A 180 -0.36 7.23 10.07
C VAL A 180 0.95 7.99 10.25
N GLY A 181 0.85 9.28 10.56
CA GLY A 181 2.02 10.09 10.92
C GLY A 181 2.50 9.79 12.34
N ARG A 182 3.67 10.32 12.70
CA ARG A 182 4.27 10.16 14.05
C ARG A 182 3.34 10.56 15.20
N THR A 183 2.44 11.53 14.97
CA THR A 183 1.48 12.01 15.98
C THR A 183 0.17 11.20 16.03
N GLY A 184 0.06 10.11 15.27
CA GLY A 184 -1.17 9.33 15.14
C GLY A 184 -2.17 9.91 14.11
N ARG A 185 -1.84 11.05 13.48
CA ARG A 185 -2.67 11.67 12.43
C ARG A 185 -2.84 10.72 11.25
N SER A 186 -4.08 10.48 10.84
CA SER A 186 -4.36 9.70 9.64
C SER A 186 -3.97 10.47 8.37
N ILE A 187 -3.14 9.84 7.54
CA ILE A 187 -2.67 10.35 6.26
C ILE A 187 -3.20 9.41 5.17
N TYR A 188 -3.55 9.96 4.01
CA TYR A 188 -3.89 9.15 2.84
C TYR A 188 -3.32 9.80 1.59
N GLY A 189 -2.98 8.97 0.61
CA GLY A 189 -2.45 9.40 -0.67
C GLY A 189 -3.00 8.53 -1.78
N GLU A 190 -3.30 9.13 -2.92
CA GLU A 190 -3.71 8.39 -4.11
C GLU A 190 -2.48 8.06 -4.95
N LEU A 191 -2.34 6.80 -5.36
CA LEU A 191 -1.30 6.35 -6.27
C LEU A 191 -1.88 6.22 -7.69
N ASP A 192 -1.36 7.03 -8.61
CA ASP A 192 -1.55 6.84 -10.05
C ASP A 192 -0.53 5.81 -10.54
N PHE A 193 -0.96 4.55 -10.63
CA PHE A 193 -0.13 3.45 -11.09
C PHE A 193 0.39 3.63 -12.50
N ARG A 194 -0.34 4.33 -13.38
CA ARG A 194 0.07 4.50 -14.78
C ARG A 194 1.26 5.44 -14.86
N ARG A 195 1.25 6.50 -14.06
CA ARG A 195 2.30 7.51 -14.03
C ARG A 195 3.42 7.17 -13.04
N GLY A 196 3.15 6.34 -12.04
CA GLY A 196 4.06 6.12 -10.92
C GLY A 196 4.19 7.38 -10.05
N THR A 197 3.06 8.03 -9.77
CA THR A 197 3.02 9.30 -9.04
C THR A 197 2.03 9.24 -7.89
N VAL A 198 2.38 9.81 -6.75
CA VAL A 198 1.45 10.01 -5.64
C VAL A 198 0.81 11.40 -5.74
N ILE A 199 -0.52 11.44 -5.72
CA ILE A 199 -1.31 12.67 -5.65
C ILE A 199 -1.61 12.94 -4.17
N ASN A 200 -0.95 13.94 -3.61
CA ASN A 200 -1.16 14.35 -2.22
C ASN A 200 -2.63 14.76 -2.01
N HIS A 201 -3.21 14.31 -0.90
CA HIS A 201 -4.64 14.43 -0.58
C HIS A 201 -5.60 13.75 -1.57
N GLY A 202 -5.09 13.16 -2.65
CA GLY A 202 -5.84 12.44 -3.67
C GLY A 202 -6.98 13.23 -4.29
N ARG A 203 -7.71 12.57 -5.19
CA ARG A 203 -9.02 13.04 -5.66
C ARG A 203 -10.11 12.69 -4.62
N PRO A 204 -11.30 13.32 -4.67
CA PRO A 204 -12.39 13.03 -3.74
C PRO A 204 -12.71 11.53 -3.56
N LEU A 205 -12.61 10.74 -4.63
CA LEU A 205 -12.83 9.29 -4.58
C LEU A 205 -11.76 8.57 -3.73
N ALA A 206 -10.49 8.96 -3.80
CA ALA A 206 -9.42 8.35 -3.02
C ALA A 206 -9.67 8.54 -1.51
N ARG A 207 -10.18 9.70 -1.10
CA ARG A 207 -10.62 9.95 0.28
C ARG A 207 -11.75 9.01 0.69
N ALA A 208 -12.74 8.79 -0.17
CA ALA A 208 -13.86 7.88 0.10
C ALA A 208 -13.38 6.43 0.22
N VAL A 209 -12.46 5.99 -0.65
CA VAL A 209 -11.83 4.66 -0.57
C VAL A 209 -11.02 4.51 0.72
N SER A 210 -10.19 5.49 1.08
CA SER A 210 -9.47 5.46 2.37
C SER A 210 -10.44 5.37 3.55
N ALA A 211 -11.54 6.14 3.53
CA ALA A 211 -12.56 6.07 4.58
C ALA A 211 -13.22 4.68 4.69
N ALA A 212 -13.50 4.04 3.56
CA ALA A 212 -14.03 2.67 3.51
C ALA A 212 -13.00 1.62 3.97
N ALA A 213 -11.71 1.84 3.70
CA ALA A 213 -10.64 0.92 4.04
C ALA A 213 -10.24 0.96 5.53
N ARG A 214 -10.35 2.12 6.19
CA ARG A 214 -9.93 2.33 7.59
C ARG A 214 -10.35 1.24 8.58
N PRO A 215 -11.60 0.73 8.58
CA PRO A 215 -12.01 -0.33 9.51
C PRO A 215 -11.24 -1.65 9.35
N PHE A 216 -10.62 -1.86 8.19
CA PHE A 216 -9.82 -3.03 7.86
C PHE A 216 -8.32 -2.77 8.04
N SER A 217 -7.88 -1.51 7.98
CA SER A 217 -6.48 -1.11 8.05
C SER A 217 -5.91 -1.07 9.46
N LEU A 218 -6.75 -1.02 10.49
CA LEU A 218 -6.26 -0.90 11.86
C LEU A 218 -5.63 -2.21 12.37
N PRO A 219 -4.46 -2.14 13.03
CA PRO A 219 -3.85 -3.31 13.65
C PRO A 219 -4.79 -3.91 14.70
N ASP A 220 -4.67 -5.21 14.93
CA ASP A 220 -5.50 -5.94 15.90
C ASP A 220 -5.29 -5.39 17.34
N SER A 221 -4.09 -4.91 17.65
CA SER A 221 -3.74 -4.23 18.92
C SER A 221 -4.47 -2.89 19.10
N GLY A 222 -4.90 -2.26 18.01
CA GLY A 222 -5.43 -0.91 17.99
C GLY A 222 -4.37 0.19 18.14
N ASP A 223 -3.11 -0.16 18.46
CA ASP A 223 -2.02 0.79 18.56
C ASP A 223 -1.46 1.10 17.17
N ARG A 224 -1.53 2.37 16.77
CA ARG A 224 -1.06 2.84 15.46
C ARG A 224 0.41 3.28 15.49
N LEU A 225 1.03 3.34 16.67
CA LEU A 225 2.37 3.87 16.86
C LEU A 225 3.42 2.76 17.09
N GLU A 226 2.99 1.51 17.28
CA GLU A 226 3.86 0.33 17.41
C GLU A 226 4.92 0.27 16.30
N THR A 227 4.52 0.56 15.06
CA THR A 227 5.44 0.61 13.91
C THR A 227 6.58 1.63 14.06
N TRP A 228 6.34 2.79 14.69
CA TRP A 228 7.39 3.80 14.89
C TRP A 228 8.40 3.35 15.94
N GLN A 229 7.97 2.59 16.93
CA GLN A 229 8.83 1.99 17.95
C GLN A 229 9.74 0.93 17.31
N ASP A 230 9.17 0.04 16.49
CA ASP A 230 9.92 -1.01 15.79
C ASP A 230 10.91 -0.47 14.75
N TYR A 231 10.62 0.70 14.17
CA TYR A 231 11.53 1.39 13.26
C TYR A 231 12.82 1.87 13.94
N GLY A 232 12.81 2.01 15.27
CA GLY A 232 13.95 2.48 16.06
C GLY A 232 14.03 4.00 16.22
N ASP A 233 12.92 4.71 15.98
CA ASP A 233 12.85 6.16 16.15
C ASP A 233 12.09 6.48 17.45
N THR A 234 12.81 6.42 18.57
CA THR A 234 12.28 6.60 19.93
C THR A 234 12.38 8.03 20.46
N ASP A 235 12.86 8.98 19.68
CA ASP A 235 13.02 10.37 20.14
C ASP A 235 11.69 11.14 19.98
N HIS A 236 10.88 11.07 21.04
CA HIS A 236 9.73 11.95 21.30
C HIS A 236 10.14 13.25 22.00
#